data_AF-A0A959T6M0-F1
#
_entry.id   AF-A0A959T6M0-F1
#
_cell.length_a   1.000
_cell.length_b   1.000
_cell.length_c   1.000
_cell.angle_alpha   90.00
_cell.angle_beta   90.00
_cell.angle_gamma   90.00
#
_symmetry.space_group_name_H-M   'P 1'
#
loop_
_entity.id
_entity.type
_entity.pdbx_description
1 polymer ?
#
loop_
_entity_poly.entity_id
_entity_poly.type
_entity_poly.pdbx_seq_one_letter_code
_entity_poly.pdbx_strand_id
1 'polypeptide(L)' 'WGDTVNTASRMESSGEPGKVNISEATYAMVKDTAGLTFTPRGKVQAKGKGELEMFFVSPRE' A
#
# COMPACT_ATOMS: atom_id res chain seq x y z
N TRP A 1 -13.69 4.34 -15.59
CA TRP A 1 -12.51 3.66 -14.98
C TRP A 1 -11.37 4.68 -14.94
N GLY A 2 -10.69 4.86 -13.80
CA GLY A 2 -9.85 6.03 -13.56
C GLY A 2 -8.43 5.72 -13.08
N ASP A 3 -7.63 6.78 -12.90
CA ASP A 3 -6.22 6.69 -12.50
C ASP A 3 -5.99 5.96 -11.17
N THR A 4 -6.90 6.15 -10.20
CA THR A 4 -6.88 5.46 -8.90
C THR A 4 -6.96 3.94 -9.07
N VAL A 5 -7.82 3.45 -9.96
CA VAL A 5 -8.00 2.01 -10.19
C VAL A 5 -6.79 1.41 -10.89
N ASN A 6 -6.22 2.13 -11.87
CA ASN A 6 -4.97 1.73 -12.51
C ASN A 6 -3.80 1.69 -11.53
N THR A 7 -3.74 2.64 -10.60
CA THR A 7 -2.70 2.69 -9.56
C THR A 7 -2.84 1.50 -8.60
N ALA A 8 -4.06 1.21 -8.14
CA ALA A 8 -4.32 0.06 -7.27
C ALA A 8 -3.91 -1.28 -7.92
N SER A 9 -4.27 -1.50 -9.19
CA SER A 9 -3.88 -2.71 -9.93
C SER A 9 -2.35 -2.87 -10.05
N ARG A 10 -1.63 -1.75 -10.23
CA ARG A 10 -0.16 -1.77 -10.32
C ARG A 10 0.50 -1.99 -8.96
N MET A 11 -0.09 -1.47 -7.89
CA MET A 11 0.39 -1.74 -6.53
C MET A 11 0.21 -3.20 -6.13
N GLU A 12 -0.88 -3.85 -6.56
CA GLU A 12 -1.11 -5.28 -6.34
C GLU A 12 -0.06 -6.13 -7.07
N SER A 13 0.29 -5.76 -8.31
CA SER A 13 1.33 -6.45 -9.08
C SER A 13 2.72 -6.43 -8.42
N SER A 14 2.96 -5.49 -7.50
CA SER A 14 4.18 -5.36 -6.68
C SER A 14 3.96 -5.78 -5.22
N GLY A 15 2.82 -6.41 -4.91
CA GLY A 15 2.48 -6.94 -3.60
C GLY A 15 3.21 -8.26 -3.29
N GLU A 16 2.99 -8.76 -2.09
CA GLU A 16 3.46 -10.08 -1.66
C GLU A 16 2.25 -10.95 -1.30
N PRO A 17 2.23 -12.24 -1.67
CA PRO A 17 1.16 -13.17 -1.29
C PRO A 17 0.94 -13.20 0.22
N GLY A 18 -0.32 -13.17 0.64
CA GLY A 18 -0.70 -13.23 2.06
C GLY A 18 -0.48 -11.92 2.84
N LYS A 19 -0.05 -10.83 2.19
CA LYS A 19 0.08 -9.50 2.80
C LYS A 19 -0.85 -8.49 2.14
N VAL A 20 -1.34 -7.52 2.91
CA VAL A 20 -2.15 -6.42 2.38
C VAL A 20 -1.25 -5.21 2.14
N ASN A 21 -1.08 -4.85 0.87
CA ASN A 21 -0.25 -3.72 0.45
C ASN A 21 -1.10 -2.45 0.30
N ILE A 22 -0.68 -1.34 0.92
CA ILE A 22 -1.37 -0.06 0.88
C ILE A 22 -0.41 1.06 0.47
N SER A 23 -0.95 2.15 -0.09
CA SER A 23 -0.19 3.34 -0.45
C SER A 23 0.00 4.23 0.77
N GLU A 24 0.94 5.18 0.68
CA GLU A 24 1.06 6.28 1.64
C GLU A 24 -0.27 7.01 1.87
N ALA A 25 -1.02 7.33 0.81
CA ALA A 25 -2.31 8.00 0.92
C ALA A 25 -3.31 7.20 1.78
N THR A 26 -3.38 5.88 1.58
CA THR A 26 -4.21 5.01 2.42
C THR A 26 -3.67 4.94 3.83
N TYR A 27 -2.36 4.77 4.01
CA TYR A 27 -1.71 4.74 5.32
C TYR A 27 -2.01 6.00 6.13
N ALA A 28 -1.92 7.19 5.53
CA ALA A 28 -2.22 8.45 6.19
C ALA A 28 -3.65 8.53 6.76
N MET A 29 -4.60 7.82 6.14
CA MET A 29 -6.00 7.76 6.61
C MET A 29 -6.22 6.72 7.71
N VAL A 30 -5.44 5.63 7.74
CA VAL A 30 -5.71 4.49 8.64
C VAL A 30 -4.64 4.27 9.72
N LYS A 31 -3.53 5.01 9.70
CA LYS A 31 -2.40 4.83 10.64
C LYS A 31 -2.80 4.89 12.13
N ASP A 32 -3.86 5.63 12.45
CA ASP A 32 -4.36 5.81 13.82
C ASP A 32 -5.49 4.81 14.18
N THR A 33 -5.78 3.86 13.30
CA THR A 33 -6.81 2.82 13.53
C THR A 33 -6.31 1.84 14.59
N ALA A 34 -7.07 1.73 15.69
CA ALA A 34 -6.79 0.75 16.73
C ALA A 34 -6.85 -0.68 16.18
N GLY A 35 -5.88 -1.51 16.57
CA GLY A 35 -5.82 -2.91 16.14
C GLY A 35 -5.13 -3.13 14.79
N LEU A 36 -4.49 -2.12 14.18
CA LEU A 36 -3.67 -2.28 12.99
C LEU A 36 -2.19 -1.99 13.28
N THR A 37 -1.32 -2.69 12.57
CA THR A 37 0.12 -2.48 12.50
C THR A 37 0.52 -2.23 11.06
N PHE A 38 1.53 -1.38 10.87
CA PHE A 38 1.99 -0.97 9.55
C PHE A 38 3.49 -1.15 9.44
N THR A 39 3.94 -1.80 8.38
CA THR A 39 5.35 -2.05 8.09
C THR A 39 5.74 -1.27 6.83
N PRO A 40 6.65 -0.28 6.91
CA PRO A 40 7.08 0.47 5.74
C PRO A 40 7.84 -0.44 4.77
N ARG A 41 7.49 -0.36 3.48
CA ARG A 41 8.21 -1.01 2.39
C ARG A 41 9.21 -0.07 1.71
N GLY A 42 9.09 1.23 2.00
CA GLY A 42 9.79 2.29 1.30
C GLY A 42 9.19 2.55 -0.08
N LYS A 43 10.02 3.12 -0.96
CA LYS A 43 9.66 3.47 -2.33
C LYS A 43 9.71 2.23 -3.23
N VAL A 44 8.55 1.82 -3.73
CA VAL A 44 8.39 0.68 -4.64
C VAL A 44 8.05 1.20 -6.03
N GLN A 45 8.74 0.67 -7.04
CA GLN A 45 8.54 1.10 -8.42
C GLN A 45 7.23 0.57 -8.99
N ALA A 46 6.26 1.46 -9.18
CA ALA A 46 5.01 1.17 -9.86
C ALA A 46 5.15 1.56 -11.34
N LYS A 47 4.97 0.58 -12.24
CA LYS A 47 5.10 0.76 -13.69
C LYS A 47 4.27 1.95 -14.18
N GLY A 48 4.89 2.98 -14.76
CA GLY A 48 4.20 4.17 -15.28
C GLY A 48 3.74 5.19 -14.24
N LYS A 49 4.04 4.97 -12.95
CA LYS A 49 3.79 5.91 -11.85
C LYS A 49 5.07 6.36 -11.15
N GLY A 50 6.19 5.70 -11.43
CA GLY A 50 7.46 5.96 -10.77
C GLY A 50 7.52 5.24 -9.43
N GLU A 51 8.27 5.80 -8.50
CA GLU A 51 8.40 5.27 -7.15
C GLU A 51 7.25 5.75 -6.26
N LEU A 52 6.51 4.81 -5.69
CA LEU A 52 5.43 5.08 -4.74
C LEU A 52 5.81 4.54 -3.37
N GLU A 53 5.58 5.34 -2.34
CA GLU A 53 5.77 4.86 -0.97
C GLU A 53 4.63 3.91 -0.60
N MET A 54 5.00 2.73 -0.09
CA MET A 54 4.08 1.64 0.21
C MET A 54 4.29 1.08 1.61
N PHE A 55 3.22 0.50 2.16
CA PHE A 55 3.19 -0.10 3.49
C PHE A 55 2.47 -1.44 3.42
N PHE A 56 2.88 -2.38 4.26
CA PHE A 56 2.04 -3.52 4.59
C PHE A 56 1.19 -3.21 5.81
N VAL A 57 -0.06 -3.66 5.81
CA VAL A 57 -0.95 -3.59 6.97
C VAL A 57 -1.29 -5.00 7.47
N SER A 58 -1.29 -5.17 8.78
CA SER A 58 -1.67 -6.39 9.48
C SER A 58 -2.44 -6.07 10.75
N PRO A 59 -3.31 -6.96 11.25
CA PRO A 59 -3.87 -6.83 12.58
C PRO A 59 -2.76 -6.73 13.63
N ARG A 60 -2.99 -5.95 14.68
CA ARG A 60 -2.16 -5.92 15.88
C ARG A 60 -2.59 -7.08 16.78
N GLU A 61 -1.66 -7.97 17.12
CA GLU A 61 -1.86 -8.99 18.15
C GLU A 61 -1.96 -8.38 19.55
#